data_AF-A0A431LHI5-F1
#
_entry.id   AF-A0A431LHI5-F1
#
_cell.length_a   1.000
_cell.length_b   1.000
_cell.length_c   1.000
_cell.angle_alpha   90.00
_cell.angle_beta   90.00
_cell.angle_gamma   90.00
#
_symmetry.space_group_name_H-M   'P 1'
#
loop_
_entity.id
_entity.type
_entity.pdbx_description
1 polymer ?
#
loop_
_entity_poly.entity_id
_entity_poly.type
_entity_poly.pdbx_seq_one_letter_code
_entity_poly.pdbx_strand_id
1 'polypeptide(L)'
;MKDRWWIALGWALGMGASGASAQQIWKCEVDGQVRFSDKPCPGAGQRVPERALQPNVVDSLKPEVVREAMGRPAAASSPAPAAPAGNACPGDGEIRGMETRASSTTMGDPERQFMQDEVRRARQCRAGRGRYTEADWAVSRAAQAAQTQISDRARLDARLRAEAMHSAADPEEADRIARRRIAEERLQRRQQEAWQRGQNAASAPRL
;
A
#
# COMPACT_ATOMS: atom_id res chain seq x y z
N MET A 1 -36.49 -20.86 47.44
CA MET A 1 -36.13 -20.48 46.07
C MET A 1 -34.67 -20.87 45.85
N LYS A 2 -34.49 -22.18 45.66
CA LYS A 2 -33.29 -22.81 45.08
C LYS A 2 -33.37 -22.56 43.56
N ASP A 3 -32.30 -22.84 42.81
CA ASP A 3 -32.29 -22.86 41.32
C ASP A 3 -31.72 -21.61 40.60
N ARG A 4 -30.63 -21.03 41.10
CA ARG A 4 -29.85 -20.01 40.35
C ARG A 4 -28.32 -20.21 40.38
N TRP A 5 -27.85 -21.46 40.43
CA TRP A 5 -26.41 -21.76 40.57
C TRP A 5 -25.79 -22.61 39.45
N TRP A 6 -26.50 -22.84 38.34
CA TRP A 6 -26.00 -23.70 37.25
C TRP A 6 -25.58 -22.97 35.97
N ILE A 7 -25.83 -21.67 35.83
CA ILE A 7 -25.53 -20.94 34.58
C ILE A 7 -24.07 -20.43 34.53
N ALA A 8 -23.35 -20.40 35.66
CA ALA A 8 -21.98 -19.90 35.72
C ALA A 8 -20.88 -20.95 35.36
N LEU A 9 -21.23 -22.22 35.14
CA LEU A 9 -20.25 -23.30 34.93
C LEU A 9 -20.23 -23.89 33.51
N GLY A 10 -20.90 -23.24 32.54
CA GLY A 10 -20.94 -23.71 31.14
C GLY A 10 -20.02 -22.95 30.17
N TRP A 11 -19.42 -21.84 30.60
CA TRP A 11 -18.69 -20.90 29.71
C TRP A 11 -17.16 -20.95 29.86
N ALA A 12 -16.61 -21.95 30.53
CA ALA A 12 -15.18 -22.08 30.79
C ALA A 12 -14.47 -23.17 29.96
N LEU A 13 -15.16 -23.86 29.05
CA LEU A 13 -14.61 -25.03 28.34
C LEU A 13 -14.76 -24.94 26.81
N GLY A 14 -14.37 -23.79 26.26
CA GLY A 14 -14.38 -23.53 24.81
C GLY A 14 -13.06 -22.99 24.25
N MET A 15 -12.00 -22.93 25.05
CA MET A 15 -10.63 -22.68 24.57
C MET A 15 -10.01 -24.00 24.09
N GLY A 16 -10.62 -24.56 23.04
CA GLY A 16 -10.05 -25.67 22.28
C GLY A 16 -8.84 -25.18 21.50
N ALA A 17 -7.66 -25.51 22.03
CA ALA A 17 -6.35 -25.50 21.40
C ALA A 17 -6.37 -25.38 19.86
N SER A 18 -6.18 -24.15 19.37
CA SER A 18 -5.62 -23.95 18.03
C SER A 18 -4.13 -24.26 18.13
N GLY A 19 -3.79 -25.55 18.13
CA GLY A 19 -2.43 -25.98 17.94
C GLY A 19 -1.99 -25.54 16.55
N ALA A 20 -1.13 -24.52 16.48
CA ALA A 20 -0.37 -24.24 15.28
C ALA A 20 0.45 -25.50 14.97
N SER A 21 0.01 -26.27 13.98
CA SER A 21 0.87 -27.31 13.43
C SER A 21 2.06 -26.59 12.82
N ALA A 22 3.22 -26.73 13.46
CA ALA A 22 4.49 -26.28 12.92
C ALA A 22 4.63 -26.91 11.53
N GLN A 23 4.44 -26.12 10.48
CA GLN A 23 4.61 -26.55 9.09
C GLN A 23 6.09 -26.89 8.92
N GLN A 24 6.40 -28.19 8.91
CA GLN A 24 7.77 -28.66 8.76
C GLN A 24 8.13 -28.60 7.28
N ILE A 25 8.92 -27.60 6.91
CA ILE A 25 9.41 -27.43 5.55
C ILE A 25 10.69 -28.26 5.37
N TRP A 26 10.68 -29.14 4.39
CA TRP A 26 11.79 -30.01 4.02
C TRP A 26 12.51 -29.44 2.81
N LYS A 27 13.84 -29.46 2.85
CA LYS A 27 14.68 -29.14 1.70
C LYS A 27 14.95 -30.45 0.94
N CYS A 28 14.35 -30.58 -0.23
CA CYS A 28 14.55 -31.71 -1.14
C CYS A 28 15.48 -31.29 -2.27
N GLU A 29 16.39 -32.16 -2.66
CA GLU A 29 17.15 -32.02 -3.90
C GLU A 29 16.58 -33.00 -4.92
N VAL A 30 15.98 -32.48 -6.00
CA VAL A 30 15.34 -33.27 -7.07
C VAL A 30 15.88 -32.74 -8.39
N ASP A 31 16.46 -33.60 -9.21
CA ASP A 31 17.02 -33.26 -10.53
C ASP A 31 18.05 -32.10 -10.50
N GLY A 32 18.90 -32.07 -9.45
CA GLY A 32 19.89 -31.02 -9.24
C GLY A 32 19.31 -29.66 -8.84
N GLN A 33 18.01 -29.58 -8.57
CA GLN A 33 17.32 -28.39 -8.08
C GLN A 33 16.86 -28.57 -6.64
N VAL A 34 17.15 -27.57 -5.81
CA VAL A 34 16.65 -27.51 -4.44
C VAL A 34 15.19 -27.05 -4.47
N ARG A 35 14.28 -27.87 -3.93
CA ARG A 35 12.86 -27.55 -3.75
C ARG A 35 12.47 -27.66 -2.29
N PHE A 36 11.66 -26.73 -1.82
CA PHE A 36 11.09 -26.75 -0.48
C PHE A 36 9.71 -27.39 -0.51
N SER A 37 9.47 -28.36 0.36
CA SER A 37 8.24 -29.16 0.39
C SER A 37 7.73 -29.29 1.81
N ASP A 38 6.42 -29.16 2.00
CA ASP A 38 5.76 -29.40 3.29
C ASP A 38 5.61 -30.90 3.61
N LYS A 39 6.07 -31.76 2.69
CA LYS A 39 6.10 -33.22 2.82
C LYS A 39 7.55 -33.73 2.82
N PRO A 40 7.87 -34.77 3.62
CA PRO A 40 9.21 -35.34 3.68
C PRO A 40 9.66 -35.90 2.32
N CYS A 41 10.92 -35.65 1.96
CA CYS A 41 11.48 -36.03 0.67
C CYS A 41 11.72 -37.54 0.59
N PRO A 42 11.43 -38.21 -0.54
CA PRO A 42 11.50 -39.67 -0.68
C PRO A 42 12.92 -40.27 -0.78
N GLY A 43 14.00 -39.48 -0.73
CA GLY A 43 15.37 -39.96 -0.97
C GLY A 43 16.42 -39.48 0.03
N ALA A 44 16.45 -38.18 0.34
CA ALA A 44 17.28 -37.58 1.38
C ALA A 44 16.84 -36.12 1.59
N GLY A 45 15.93 -35.87 2.54
CA GLY A 45 15.47 -34.52 2.87
C GLY A 45 16.15 -34.04 4.15
N GLN A 46 16.88 -32.94 4.10
CA GLN A 46 17.40 -32.33 5.32
C GLN A 46 16.32 -31.42 5.91
N ARG A 47 15.98 -31.64 7.18
CA ARG A 47 15.00 -30.82 7.89
C ARG A 47 15.57 -29.41 8.04
N VAL A 48 14.84 -28.40 7.56
CA VAL A 48 15.29 -27.01 7.66
C VAL A 48 15.05 -26.56 9.10
N PRO A 49 16.10 -26.12 9.83
CA PRO A 49 15.92 -25.61 11.18
C PRO A 49 15.11 -24.31 11.14
N GLU A 50 14.20 -24.14 12.09
CA GLU A 50 13.22 -23.05 12.13
C GLU A 50 13.87 -21.65 12.14
N ARG A 51 15.12 -21.53 12.62
CA ARG A 51 15.93 -20.29 12.54
C ARG A 51 16.38 -19.90 11.13
N ALA A 52 16.36 -20.84 10.19
CA ALA A 52 16.62 -20.58 8.77
C ALA A 52 15.35 -20.20 7.99
N LEU A 53 14.17 -20.35 8.61
CA LEU A 53 12.88 -19.88 8.09
C LEU A 53 12.61 -18.42 8.47
N GLN A 54 13.65 -17.57 8.45
CA GLN A 54 13.44 -16.15 8.70
C GLN A 54 12.70 -15.51 7.52
N PRO A 55 11.65 -14.71 7.77
CA PRO A 55 10.97 -13.97 6.73
C PRO A 55 11.92 -12.91 6.15
N ASN A 56 12.42 -13.16 4.93
CA ASN A 56 13.11 -12.23 4.03
C ASN A 56 13.81 -11.04 4.72
N VAL A 57 14.86 -11.31 5.49
CA VAL A 57 15.89 -10.30 5.74
C VAL A 57 16.79 -10.32 4.52
N VAL A 58 16.64 -9.32 3.65
CA VAL A 58 17.53 -9.09 2.52
C VAL A 58 18.85 -8.63 3.10
N ASP A 59 19.73 -9.58 3.40
CA ASP A 59 21.12 -9.29 3.67
C ASP A 59 21.71 -8.62 2.43
N SER A 60 22.44 -7.52 2.64
CA SER A 60 22.81 -6.56 1.61
C SER A 60 23.76 -7.17 0.57
N LEU A 61 23.19 -7.76 -0.48
CA LEU A 61 23.95 -8.31 -1.59
C LEU A 61 24.48 -7.18 -2.48
N LYS A 62 25.79 -7.19 -2.70
CA LYS A 62 26.51 -6.29 -3.61
C LYS A 62 25.86 -6.29 -5.01
N PRO A 63 25.73 -5.11 -5.65
CA PRO A 63 24.88 -4.90 -6.82
C PRO A 63 25.30 -5.64 -8.10
N GLU A 64 26.52 -6.21 -8.16
CA GLU A 64 26.99 -6.90 -9.37
C GLU A 64 26.39 -8.30 -9.55
N VAL A 65 26.14 -9.06 -8.48
CA VAL A 65 25.69 -10.47 -8.61
C VAL A 65 24.18 -10.59 -8.90
N VAL A 66 23.41 -9.57 -8.51
CA VAL A 66 21.95 -9.51 -8.78
C VAL A 66 21.66 -9.38 -10.28
N ARG A 67 22.58 -8.77 -11.04
CA ARG A 67 22.40 -8.50 -12.48
C ARG A 67 22.65 -9.73 -13.36
N GLU A 68 23.42 -10.71 -12.89
CA GLU A 68 23.66 -11.98 -13.60
C GLU A 68 22.70 -13.10 -13.19
N ALA A 69 22.24 -13.13 -11.94
CA ALA A 69 21.24 -14.10 -11.48
C ALA A 69 19.80 -13.76 -11.91
N MET A 70 19.47 -12.47 -12.07
CA MET A 70 18.20 -12.03 -12.66
C MET A 70 18.32 -11.96 -14.18
N GLY A 71 18.54 -13.12 -14.79
CA GLY A 71 18.43 -13.31 -16.24
C GLY A 71 17.30 -12.44 -16.77
N ARG A 72 17.67 -11.52 -17.67
CA ARG A 72 16.83 -10.53 -18.35
C ARG A 72 15.38 -11.04 -18.41
N PRO A 73 14.40 -10.40 -17.75
CA PRO A 73 13.04 -10.90 -17.80
C PRO A 73 12.63 -10.94 -19.26
N ALA A 74 12.46 -12.14 -19.77
CA ALA A 74 11.79 -12.35 -21.04
C ALA A 74 10.41 -11.74 -20.84
N ALA A 75 10.19 -10.59 -21.49
CA ALA A 75 8.91 -9.97 -21.60
C ALA A 75 7.96 -11.01 -22.21
N ALA A 76 7.20 -11.70 -21.37
CA ALA A 76 5.99 -12.37 -21.79
C ALA A 76 4.97 -11.27 -22.09
N SER A 77 5.13 -10.69 -23.28
CA SER A 77 4.20 -9.76 -23.88
C SER A 77 2.91 -10.51 -24.20
N SER A 78 2.00 -10.61 -23.23
CA SER A 78 0.59 -10.58 -23.58
C SER A 78 0.33 -9.24 -24.26
N PRO A 79 -0.35 -9.19 -25.42
CA PRO A 79 -0.62 -7.93 -26.11
C PRO A 79 -1.66 -7.16 -25.28
N ALA A 80 -1.18 -6.42 -24.28
CA ALA A 80 -1.93 -5.32 -23.71
C ALA A 80 -2.12 -4.29 -24.84
N PRO A 81 -3.31 -3.67 -24.96
CA PRO A 81 -3.52 -2.63 -25.96
C PRO A 81 -2.42 -1.60 -25.83
N ALA A 82 -1.75 -1.32 -26.95
CA ALA A 82 -0.66 -0.38 -27.02
C ALA A 82 -1.14 0.96 -26.46
N ALA A 83 -0.48 1.43 -25.39
CA ALA A 83 -0.70 2.80 -24.93
C ALA A 83 -0.44 3.73 -26.12
N PRO A 84 -1.26 4.78 -26.32
CA PRO A 84 -1.05 5.73 -27.41
C PRO A 84 0.40 6.22 -27.36
N ALA A 85 1.09 6.15 -28.51
CA ALA A 85 2.51 6.45 -28.63
C ALA A 85 2.79 7.84 -28.04
N GLY A 86 3.38 7.88 -26.85
CA GLY A 86 3.68 9.12 -26.10
C GLY A 86 3.24 9.13 -24.63
N ASN A 87 2.38 8.22 -24.17
CA ASN A 87 1.99 8.13 -22.75
C ASN A 87 2.68 6.94 -22.06
N ALA A 88 3.58 7.24 -21.12
CA ALA A 88 4.18 6.22 -20.26
C ALA A 88 3.21 5.94 -19.12
N CYS A 89 2.72 4.70 -19.00
CA CYS A 89 1.73 4.34 -17.99
C CYS A 89 2.19 3.16 -17.14
N PRO A 90 1.89 3.16 -15.83
CA PRO A 90 2.14 2.03 -14.95
C PRO A 90 1.54 0.74 -15.51
N GLY A 91 2.28 -0.36 -15.38
CA GLY A 91 1.82 -1.69 -15.80
C GLY A 91 0.76 -2.26 -14.87
N ASP A 92 0.04 -3.30 -15.31
CA ASP A 92 -1.06 -3.90 -14.54
C ASP A 92 -0.59 -4.51 -13.20
N GLY A 93 0.67 -4.96 -13.11
CA GLY A 93 1.29 -5.40 -11.86
C GLY A 93 1.52 -4.24 -10.87
N GLU A 94 1.98 -3.10 -11.37
CA GLU A 94 2.21 -1.89 -10.56
C GLU A 94 0.88 -1.34 -10.03
N ILE A 95 -0.14 -1.26 -10.89
CA ILE A 95 -1.49 -0.81 -10.51
C ILE A 95 -2.09 -1.70 -9.41
N ARG A 96 -1.99 -3.04 -9.51
CA ARG A 96 -2.44 -3.94 -8.45
C ARG A 96 -1.68 -3.74 -7.13
N GLY A 97 -0.38 -3.49 -7.20
CA GLY A 97 0.42 -3.13 -6.03
C GLY A 97 -0.03 -1.82 -5.39
N MET A 98 -0.34 -0.80 -6.22
CA MET A 98 -0.89 0.47 -5.75
C MET A 98 -2.26 0.28 -5.09
N GLU A 99 -3.15 -0.54 -5.66
CA GLU A 99 -4.46 -0.86 -5.10
C GLU A 99 -4.37 -1.52 -3.73
N THR A 100 -3.45 -2.47 -3.57
CA THR A 100 -3.22 -3.15 -2.29
C THR A 100 -2.71 -2.18 -1.23
N ARG A 101 -1.83 -1.23 -1.62
CA ARG A 101 -1.40 -0.16 -0.70
C ARG A 101 -2.57 0.77 -0.39
N ALA A 102 -3.34 1.19 -1.38
CA ALA A 102 -4.47 2.10 -1.22
C ALA A 102 -5.60 1.53 -0.33
N SER A 103 -5.70 0.20 -0.22
CA SER A 103 -6.64 -0.47 0.69
C SER A 103 -6.09 -0.74 2.09
N SER A 104 -4.84 -0.39 2.37
CA SER A 104 -4.25 -0.57 3.70
C SER A 104 -5.03 0.20 4.76
N THR A 105 -5.35 -0.46 5.88
CA THR A 105 -6.02 0.15 7.04
C THR A 105 -5.07 0.90 7.96
N THR A 106 -3.75 0.70 7.82
CA THR A 106 -2.74 1.32 8.69
C THR A 106 -2.34 2.74 8.26
N MET A 107 -2.71 3.16 7.05
CA MET A 107 -2.53 4.53 6.58
C MET A 107 -3.62 5.46 7.12
N GLY A 108 -3.24 6.73 7.36
CA GLY A 108 -4.21 7.79 7.62
C GLY A 108 -5.07 8.09 6.40
N ASP A 109 -6.18 8.79 6.62
CA ASP A 109 -7.11 9.15 5.55
C ASP A 109 -6.49 10.00 4.43
N PRO A 110 -5.63 11.02 4.69
CA PRO A 110 -5.04 11.79 3.60
C PRO A 110 -4.03 10.95 2.78
N GLU A 111 -3.27 10.05 3.41
CA GLU A 111 -2.39 9.11 2.71
C GLU A 111 -3.21 8.15 1.83
N ARG A 112 -4.29 7.59 2.39
CA ARG A 112 -5.17 6.65 1.67
C ARG A 112 -5.83 7.30 0.46
N GLN A 113 -6.37 8.51 0.64
CA GLN A 113 -6.97 9.29 -0.45
C GLN A 113 -5.96 9.58 -1.56
N PHE A 114 -4.73 9.94 -1.19
CA PHE A 114 -3.65 10.13 -2.15
C PHE A 114 -3.37 8.84 -2.95
N MET A 115 -3.21 7.70 -2.27
CA MET A 115 -2.95 6.43 -2.95
C MET A 115 -4.11 6.00 -3.88
N GLN A 116 -5.36 6.25 -3.49
CA GLN A 116 -6.53 5.99 -4.33
C GLN A 116 -6.57 6.90 -5.56
N ASP A 117 -6.22 8.17 -5.40
CA ASP A 117 -6.08 9.10 -6.50
C ASP A 117 -5.01 8.64 -7.49
N GLU A 118 -3.87 8.15 -7.00
CA GLU A 118 -2.80 7.62 -7.85
C GLU A 118 -3.24 6.38 -8.63
N VAL A 119 -3.97 5.45 -8.01
CA VAL A 119 -4.57 4.30 -8.71
C VAL A 119 -5.49 4.75 -9.83
N ARG A 120 -6.35 5.74 -9.55
CA ARG A 120 -7.27 6.28 -10.56
C ARG A 120 -6.49 6.93 -11.70
N ARG A 121 -5.47 7.76 -11.43
CA ARG A 121 -4.63 8.38 -12.48
C ARG A 121 -3.94 7.32 -13.33
N ALA A 122 -3.41 6.26 -12.72
CA ALA A 122 -2.74 5.18 -13.44
C ALA A 122 -3.71 4.45 -14.38
N ARG A 123 -4.94 4.19 -13.93
CA ARG A 123 -6.01 3.62 -14.77
C ARG A 123 -6.43 4.58 -15.90
N GLN A 124 -6.52 5.88 -15.62
CA GLN A 124 -6.82 6.89 -16.63
C GLN A 124 -5.73 6.99 -17.70
N CYS A 125 -4.45 6.94 -17.30
CA CYS A 125 -3.31 6.85 -18.20
C CYS A 125 -3.46 5.67 -19.16
N ARG A 126 -3.78 4.48 -18.63
CA ARG A 126 -4.00 3.25 -19.43
C ARG A 126 -5.19 3.38 -20.38
N ALA A 127 -6.21 4.14 -20.01
CA ALA A 127 -7.35 4.47 -20.87
C ALA A 127 -7.03 5.57 -21.91
N GLY A 128 -5.77 6.02 -22.02
CA GLY A 128 -5.34 7.05 -22.97
C GLY A 128 -5.63 8.48 -22.53
N ARG A 129 -5.97 8.70 -21.26
CA ARG A 129 -6.18 10.05 -20.67
C ARG A 129 -4.91 10.55 -19.99
N GLY A 130 -4.75 11.87 -19.98
CA GLY A 130 -3.54 12.53 -19.49
C GLY A 130 -2.32 12.30 -20.40
N ARG A 131 -1.27 13.10 -20.19
CA ARG A 131 -0.01 12.99 -20.92
C ARG A 131 1.13 12.88 -19.91
N TYR A 132 1.36 11.65 -19.45
CA TYR A 132 2.39 11.35 -18.47
C TYR A 132 3.63 10.77 -19.15
N THR A 133 4.79 11.23 -18.69
CA THR A 133 6.09 10.68 -19.04
C THR A 133 6.59 9.72 -17.95
N GLU A 134 7.65 8.96 -18.23
CA GLU A 134 8.30 8.13 -17.20
C GLU A 134 8.86 8.96 -16.04
N ALA A 135 9.30 10.20 -16.32
CA ALA A 135 9.79 11.12 -15.30
C ALA A 135 8.65 11.56 -14.37
N ASP A 136 7.46 11.81 -14.92
CA ASP A 136 6.27 12.15 -14.15
C ASP A 136 5.87 11.01 -13.20
N TRP A 137 5.86 9.77 -13.70
CA TRP A 137 5.60 8.60 -12.85
C TRP A 137 6.70 8.33 -11.84
N ALA A 138 7.96 8.73 -12.10
CA ALA A 138 9.00 8.68 -11.08
C ALA A 138 8.69 9.63 -9.90
N VAL A 139 8.16 10.83 -10.17
CA VAL A 139 7.71 11.76 -9.12
C VAL A 139 6.54 11.16 -8.33
N SER A 140 5.56 10.55 -9.01
CA SER A 140 4.46 9.83 -8.36
C SER A 140 4.97 8.69 -7.47
N ARG A 141 5.86 7.83 -7.97
CA ARG A 141 6.44 6.71 -7.20
C ARG A 141 7.21 7.21 -5.96
N ALA A 142 7.97 8.29 -6.10
CA ALA A 142 8.66 8.92 -4.96
C ALA A 142 7.66 9.43 -3.92
N ALA A 143 6.55 10.03 -4.35
CA ALA A 143 5.50 10.50 -3.46
C ALA A 143 4.74 9.36 -2.77
N GLN A 144 4.48 8.25 -3.47
CA GLN A 144 3.91 7.03 -2.89
C GLN A 144 4.84 6.44 -1.83
N ALA A 145 6.14 6.33 -2.11
CA ALA A 145 7.12 5.84 -1.14
C ALA A 145 7.23 6.75 0.09
N ALA A 146 7.04 8.06 -0.08
CA ALA A 146 7.06 9.00 1.04
C ALA A 146 5.90 8.79 2.02
N GLN A 147 4.77 8.19 1.61
CA GLN A 147 3.59 8.04 2.48
C GLN A 147 3.82 7.14 3.70
N THR A 148 4.88 6.34 3.71
CA THR A 148 5.26 5.50 4.87
C THR A 148 6.34 6.15 5.75
N GLN A 149 6.85 7.33 5.37
CA GLN A 149 7.83 8.05 6.17
C GLN A 149 7.20 8.60 7.44
N ILE A 150 7.98 8.74 8.51
CA ILE A 150 7.50 9.20 9.82
C ILE A 150 7.05 10.67 9.80
N SER A 151 7.72 11.52 9.01
CA SER A 151 7.47 12.97 9.00
C SER A 151 6.22 13.34 8.20
N ASP A 152 5.23 13.93 8.87
CA ASP A 152 4.04 14.53 8.23
C ASP A 152 4.41 15.56 7.16
N ARG A 153 5.41 16.39 7.44
CA ARG A 153 5.85 17.43 6.50
C ARG A 153 6.44 16.82 5.24
N ALA A 154 7.21 15.74 5.36
CA ALA A 154 7.76 15.05 4.20
C ALA A 154 6.66 14.37 3.36
N ARG A 155 5.68 13.74 4.02
CA ARG A 155 4.48 13.17 3.35
C ARG A 155 3.73 14.23 2.57
N LEU A 156 3.47 15.38 3.20
CA LEU A 156 2.73 16.48 2.58
C LEU A 156 3.50 17.10 1.41
N ASP A 157 4.78 17.41 1.57
CA ASP A 157 5.61 18.00 0.51
C ASP A 157 5.63 17.08 -0.72
N ALA A 158 5.81 15.77 -0.50
CA ALA A 158 5.81 14.81 -1.58
C ALA A 158 4.46 14.75 -2.32
N ARG A 159 3.33 14.81 -1.59
CA ARG A 159 1.99 14.91 -2.21
C ARG A 159 1.83 16.17 -3.04
N LEU A 160 2.25 17.32 -2.53
CA LEU A 160 2.15 18.60 -3.23
C LEU A 160 2.97 18.61 -4.52
N ARG A 161 4.18 18.03 -4.51
CA ARG A 161 5.01 17.90 -5.73
C ARG A 161 4.34 16.99 -6.77
N ALA A 162 3.79 15.85 -6.35
CA ALA A 162 3.06 14.97 -7.26
C ALA A 162 1.81 15.66 -7.83
N GLU A 163 1.01 16.32 -7.00
CA GLU A 163 -0.16 17.08 -7.45
C GLU A 163 0.18 18.20 -8.44
N ALA A 164 1.27 18.93 -8.20
CA ALA A 164 1.74 19.97 -9.11
C ALA A 164 2.13 19.38 -10.47
N MET A 165 2.88 18.27 -10.47
CA MET A 165 3.21 17.54 -11.69
C MET A 165 1.95 17.07 -12.42
N HIS A 166 1.00 16.43 -11.73
CA HIS A 166 -0.18 15.91 -12.40
C HIS A 166 -1.09 17.03 -12.93
N SER A 167 -1.14 18.17 -12.26
CA SER A 167 -1.87 19.35 -12.76
C SER A 167 -1.25 19.89 -14.06
N ALA A 168 0.07 19.77 -14.22
CA ALA A 168 0.75 20.16 -15.45
C ALA A 168 0.55 19.13 -16.58
N ALA A 169 0.45 17.84 -16.24
CA ALA A 169 0.32 16.74 -17.19
C ALA A 169 -1.13 16.50 -17.68
N ASP A 170 -2.13 16.93 -16.92
CA ASP A 170 -3.54 16.73 -17.22
C ASP A 170 -4.42 17.91 -16.72
N PRO A 171 -5.06 18.68 -17.62
CA PRO A 171 -5.88 19.82 -17.23
C PRO A 171 -7.19 19.42 -16.51
N GLU A 172 -7.80 18.28 -16.85
CA GLU A 172 -9.00 17.80 -16.14
C GLU A 172 -8.65 17.49 -14.67
N GLU A 173 -7.44 16.99 -14.47
CA GLU A 173 -6.91 16.68 -13.16
C GLU A 173 -6.53 17.93 -12.36
N ALA A 174 -5.96 18.95 -13.03
CA ALA A 174 -5.72 20.26 -12.42
C ALA A 174 -7.03 20.86 -11.86
N ASP A 175 -8.10 20.83 -12.65
CA ASP A 175 -9.41 21.33 -12.22
C ASP A 175 -9.96 20.56 -11.02
N ARG A 176 -9.76 19.24 -10.99
CA ARG A 176 -10.19 18.39 -9.87
C ARG A 176 -9.44 18.74 -8.59
N ILE A 177 -8.12 18.90 -8.67
CA ILE A 177 -7.27 19.30 -7.53
C ILE A 177 -7.68 20.70 -7.04
N ALA A 178 -7.89 21.65 -7.95
CA ALA A 178 -8.33 23.00 -7.60
C ALA A 178 -9.70 22.99 -6.87
N ARG A 179 -10.68 22.26 -7.40
CA ARG A 179 -11.99 22.10 -6.75
C ARG A 179 -11.89 21.48 -5.37
N ARG A 180 -11.04 20.47 -5.19
CA ARG A 180 -10.79 19.86 -3.87
C ARG A 180 -10.22 20.86 -2.88
N ARG A 181 -9.17 21.60 -3.27
CA ARG A 181 -8.54 22.61 -2.39
C ARG A 181 -9.51 23.70 -1.96
N ILE A 182 -10.35 24.19 -2.89
CA ILE A 182 -11.40 25.18 -2.57
C ILE A 182 -12.41 24.59 -1.56
N ALA A 183 -12.80 23.33 -1.71
CA ALA A 183 -13.73 22.68 -0.79
C ALA A 183 -13.12 22.50 0.61
N GLU A 184 -11.85 22.09 0.69
CA GLU A 184 -11.09 21.96 1.94
C GLU A 184 -10.93 23.31 2.64
N GLU A 185 -10.55 24.37 1.91
CA GLU A 185 -10.42 25.73 2.45
C GLU A 185 -11.75 26.24 2.99
N ARG A 186 -12.86 26.02 2.26
CA ARG A 186 -14.22 26.36 2.73
C ARG A 186 -14.60 25.61 4.00
N LEU A 187 -14.23 24.34 4.13
CA LEU A 187 -14.46 23.55 5.34
C LEU A 187 -13.63 24.07 6.51
N GLN A 188 -12.36 24.35 6.30
CA GLN A 188 -11.48 24.91 7.32
C GLN A 188 -11.98 26.27 7.81
N ARG A 189 -12.36 27.15 6.88
CA ARG A 189 -12.90 28.46 7.21
C ARG A 189 -14.17 28.35 8.05
N ARG A 190 -15.11 27.46 7.70
CA ARG A 190 -16.32 27.21 8.50
C ARG A 190 -16.00 26.70 9.91
N GLN A 191 -15.01 25.83 10.04
CA GLN A 191 -14.56 25.33 11.34
C GLN A 191 -13.94 26.45 12.19
N GLN A 192 -13.11 27.31 11.58
CA GLN A 192 -12.52 28.46 12.26
C GLN A 192 -13.59 29.45 12.73
N GLU A 193 -14.55 29.79 11.87
CA GLU A 193 -15.67 30.67 12.21
C GLU A 193 -16.52 30.07 13.35
N ALA A 194 -16.79 28.76 13.33
CA ALA A 194 -17.50 28.08 14.41
C ALA A 194 -16.72 28.11 15.73
N TRP A 195 -15.40 27.88 15.69
CA TRP A 195 -14.52 27.92 16.86
C TRP A 195 -14.43 29.32 17.48
N GLN A 196 -14.35 30.36 16.64
CA GLN A 196 -14.36 31.76 17.09
C GLN A 196 -15.69 32.13 17.73
N ARG A 197 -16.83 31.74 17.12
CA ARG A 197 -18.16 31.98 17.71
C ARG A 197 -18.32 31.30 19.07
N GLY A 198 -17.80 30.09 19.23
CA GLY A 198 -17.84 29.36 20.50
C GLY A 198 -17.10 30.07 21.63
N GLN A 199 -15.95 30.69 21.35
CA GLN A 199 -15.20 31.47 22.35
C GLN A 199 -15.89 32.78 22.71
N ASN A 200 -16.37 33.51 21.71
CA ASN A 200 -17.04 34.80 21.95
C ASN A 200 -18.32 34.61 22.79
N ALA A 201 -19.04 33.50 22.62
CA ALA A 201 -20.21 33.17 23.44
C ALA A 201 -19.85 32.81 24.89
N ALA A 202 -18.67 32.24 25.15
CA ALA A 202 -18.20 31.89 26.50
C ALA A 202 -17.66 33.11 27.27
N SER A 203 -17.22 34.17 26.57
CA SER A 203 -16.67 35.40 27.17
C SER A 203 -17.72 36.51 27.40
N ALA A 204 -18.99 36.29 27.04
CA ALA A 204 -20.04 37.27 27.27
C ALA A 204 -20.40 37.36 28.77
N PRO A 205 -20.30 38.54 29.42
CA PRO A 205 -20.69 38.70 30.81
C PRO A 205 -22.20 38.45 30.94
N ARG A 206 -22.58 37.54 31.84
CA ARG A 206 -23.98 37.35 32.25
C ARG A 206 -24.39 38.59 33.04
N LEU A 207 -25.22 39.43 32.43
CA LEU A 207 -25.95 40.50 33.12
C LEU A 207 -27.16 39.91 33.87
#